data_AF-A0A8H6TQU9-F1
#
_entry.id   AF-A0A8H6TQU9-F1
#
_cell.length_a   1.000
_cell.length_b   1.000
_cell.length_c   1.000
_cell.angle_alpha   90.00
_cell.angle_beta   90.00
_cell.angle_gamma   90.00
#
_symmetry.space_group_name_H-M   'P 1'
#
loop_
_entity.id
_entity.type
_entity.pdbx_description
1 polymer ?
#
loop_
_entity_poly.entity_id
_entity_poly.type
_entity_poly.pdbx_seq_one_letter_code
_entity_poly.pdbx_strand_id
1 'polypeptide(L)'
;MPEWNKPGVRIRAWVEIDKQTAEEFDVETNEDERTVTCWIPSELDKTFAVCWEVRDFAGASSGDVYVDGTYCGATFLRDTVILPAVRTVDGVFSETELEPFQFSSLKISDDDSLLLQESTNLTNLGCIEIHFFRVTIGARTTSTARKLPALELHEQTKKAVTQQVQLAKAIPAEEKFYHVVRQGPCILKFVFRYRPIDVLRANGIAPPLERSASPSADPQSDEENESNREDPDIAEVKRLEEQLNAARARVASKQVDKKPRIKSEPEPIDLTGDAPVRPFKRLKREGGGEIIDLT
;
A
#
# COMPACT_ATOMS: atom_id res chain seq x y z
N MET A 1 18.84 0.66 -12.89
CA MET A 1 17.77 1.52 -13.46
C MET A 1 16.97 0.72 -14.48
N PRO A 2 15.68 0.43 -14.22
CA PRO A 2 14.79 -0.28 -15.12
C PRO A 2 14.76 0.38 -16.50
N GLU A 3 14.89 -0.43 -17.54
CA GLU A 3 14.90 0.03 -18.92
C GLU A 3 14.10 -0.91 -19.81
N TRP A 4 13.29 -0.33 -20.68
CA TRP A 4 12.69 -1.01 -21.81
C TRP A 4 13.41 -0.58 -23.09
N ASN A 5 14.09 -1.52 -23.73
CA ASN A 5 14.90 -1.26 -24.91
C ASN A 5 14.49 -2.20 -26.05
N LYS A 6 13.48 -1.80 -26.82
CA LYS A 6 12.98 -2.54 -27.98
C LYS A 6 12.89 -1.61 -29.21
N PRO A 7 12.89 -2.14 -30.45
CA PRO A 7 12.80 -1.31 -31.65
C PRO A 7 11.63 -0.33 -31.61
N GLY A 8 11.91 0.96 -31.77
CA GLY A 8 10.92 2.04 -31.79
C GLY A 8 10.37 2.49 -30.43
N VAL A 9 10.82 1.88 -29.31
CA VAL A 9 10.52 2.32 -27.95
C VAL A 9 11.73 2.06 -27.04
N ARG A 10 12.42 3.13 -26.65
CA ARG A 10 13.51 3.10 -25.66
C ARG A 10 13.23 4.08 -24.54
N ILE A 11 12.91 3.55 -23.36
CA ILE A 11 12.54 4.33 -22.18
C ILE A 11 13.22 3.70 -20.97
N ARG A 12 13.74 4.54 -20.07
CA ARG A 12 14.20 4.12 -18.74
C ARG A 12 13.46 4.94 -17.69
N ALA A 13 13.17 4.34 -16.55
CA ALA A 13 12.43 4.98 -15.48
C ALA A 13 13.09 4.69 -14.13
N TRP A 14 12.91 5.61 -13.18
CA TRP A 14 13.42 5.50 -11.82
C TRP A 14 12.55 6.30 -10.86
N VAL A 15 12.73 6.04 -9.57
CA VAL A 15 12.15 6.85 -8.50
C VAL A 15 13.28 7.57 -7.78
N GLU A 16 13.07 8.85 -7.48
CA GLU A 16 13.96 9.62 -6.61
C GLU A 16 13.30 9.80 -5.25
N ILE A 17 13.98 9.42 -4.18
CA ILE A 17 13.53 9.62 -2.79
C ILE A 17 14.47 10.67 -2.17
N ASP A 18 13.91 11.77 -1.67
CA ASP A 18 14.70 12.93 -1.22
C ASP A 18 15.76 13.39 -2.25
N LYS A 19 15.40 13.38 -3.55
CA LYS A 19 16.27 13.76 -4.69
C LYS A 19 17.46 12.83 -4.94
N GLN A 20 17.44 11.63 -4.38
CA GLN A 20 18.42 10.58 -4.66
C GLN A 20 17.73 9.42 -5.36
N THR A 21 18.34 8.90 -6.42
CA THR A 21 17.82 7.73 -7.12
C THR A 21 17.71 6.56 -6.15
N ALA A 22 16.50 6.01 -6.02
CA ALA A 22 16.25 4.85 -5.19
C ALA A 22 17.04 3.64 -5.71
N GLU A 23 17.55 2.83 -4.79
CA GLU A 23 18.11 1.53 -5.15
C GLU A 23 16.99 0.61 -5.63
N GLU A 24 17.25 -0.12 -6.72
CA GLU A 24 16.27 -1.01 -7.33
C GLU A 24 16.71 -2.45 -7.19
N PHE A 25 15.80 -3.29 -6.72
CA PHE A 25 16.03 -4.71 -6.52
C PHE A 25 15.11 -5.53 -7.43
N ASP A 26 15.58 -6.72 -7.80
CA ASP A 26 14.79 -7.73 -8.51
C ASP A 26 14.03 -7.15 -9.73
N VAL A 27 14.82 -6.60 -10.66
CA VAL A 27 14.30 -5.99 -11.89
C VAL A 27 13.90 -7.09 -12.88
N GLU A 28 12.61 -7.16 -13.16
CA GLU A 28 12.02 -8.14 -14.07
C GLU A 28 11.41 -7.44 -15.29
N THR A 29 11.54 -8.05 -16.47
CA THR A 29 10.88 -7.58 -17.69
C THR A 29 9.96 -8.67 -18.22
N ASN A 30 8.66 -8.37 -18.28
CA ASN A 30 7.67 -9.19 -18.96
C ASN A 30 7.39 -8.60 -20.34
N GLU A 31 7.86 -9.28 -21.39
CA GLU A 31 7.71 -8.79 -22.77
C GLU A 31 6.28 -8.90 -23.30
N ASP A 32 5.55 -9.93 -22.90
CA ASP A 32 4.18 -10.19 -23.33
C ASP A 32 3.21 -9.14 -22.76
N GLU A 33 3.39 -8.81 -21.48
CA GLU A 33 2.63 -7.75 -20.80
C GLU A 33 3.22 -6.35 -21.00
N ARG A 34 4.38 -6.26 -21.66
CA ARG A 34 5.16 -5.02 -21.85
C ARG A 34 5.32 -4.24 -20.56
N THR A 35 5.77 -4.93 -19.53
CA THR A 35 5.87 -4.39 -18.18
C THR A 35 7.26 -4.64 -17.63
N VAL A 36 7.88 -3.60 -17.08
CA VAL A 36 9.12 -3.71 -16.30
C VAL A 36 8.76 -3.49 -14.84
N THR A 37 9.09 -4.46 -13.99
CA THR A 37 8.80 -4.41 -12.55
C THR A 37 10.11 -4.39 -11.77
N CYS A 38 10.16 -3.64 -10.67
CA CYS A 38 11.23 -3.76 -9.70
C CYS A 38 10.73 -3.42 -8.31
N TRP A 39 11.56 -3.67 -7.31
CA TRP A 39 11.33 -3.27 -5.92
C TRP A 39 12.22 -2.08 -5.55
N ILE A 40 11.66 -1.15 -4.77
CA ILE A 40 12.41 -0.03 -4.21
C ILE A 40 12.19 0.05 -2.69
N PRO A 41 13.20 0.46 -1.91
CA PRO A 41 13.01 0.70 -0.49
C PRO A 41 12.20 1.98 -0.29
N SER A 42 11.25 1.93 0.66
CA SER A 42 10.48 3.09 1.09
C SER A 42 10.72 3.41 2.57
N GLU A 43 10.80 4.70 2.87
CA GLU A 43 11.00 5.22 4.22
C GLU A 43 9.91 6.23 4.53
N LEU A 44 9.36 6.14 5.75
CA LEU A 44 8.28 7.02 6.17
C LEU A 44 8.69 8.49 6.12
N ASP A 45 7.72 9.34 5.81
CA ASP A 45 7.82 10.80 5.76
C ASP A 45 8.79 11.36 4.70
N LYS A 46 9.48 10.50 3.93
CA LYS A 46 10.27 10.95 2.78
C LYS A 46 9.39 11.24 1.58
N THR A 47 9.73 12.31 0.87
CA THR A 47 9.07 12.63 -0.39
C THR A 47 9.77 11.92 -1.55
N PHE A 48 9.02 11.68 -2.62
CA PHE A 48 9.58 11.04 -3.80
C PHE A 48 9.07 11.67 -5.09
N ALA A 49 9.84 11.47 -6.16
CA ALA A 49 9.50 11.85 -7.51
C ALA A 49 9.65 10.66 -8.46
N VAL A 50 8.74 10.56 -9.41
CA VAL A 50 8.73 9.54 -10.45
C VAL A 50 9.36 10.13 -11.70
N CYS A 51 10.45 9.55 -12.15
CA CYS A 51 11.25 10.08 -13.25
C CYS A 51 11.36 9.08 -14.39
N TRP A 52 11.43 9.58 -15.62
CA TRP A 52 11.72 8.75 -16.77
C TRP A 52 12.41 9.54 -17.88
N GLU A 53 13.19 8.82 -18.68
CA GLU A 53 13.85 9.34 -19.86
C GLU A 53 13.39 8.57 -21.09
N VAL A 54 12.87 9.31 -22.07
CA VAL A 54 12.51 8.78 -23.38
C VAL A 54 13.68 9.01 -24.32
N ARG A 55 14.21 7.94 -24.90
CA ARG A 55 15.33 7.96 -25.87
C ARG A 55 14.87 7.69 -27.30
N ASP A 56 13.81 6.91 -27.44
CA ASP A 56 13.20 6.60 -28.72
C ASP A 56 11.71 6.34 -28.50
N PHE A 57 10.88 7.11 -29.20
CA PHE A 57 9.44 6.92 -29.23
C PHE A 57 8.86 7.63 -30.45
N ALA A 58 8.10 6.92 -31.28
CA ALA A 58 7.50 7.51 -32.47
C ALA A 58 6.27 8.37 -32.11
N GLY A 59 6.37 9.68 -32.36
CA GLY A 59 5.29 10.64 -32.18
C GLY A 59 5.14 11.17 -30.75
N ALA A 60 4.03 11.86 -30.48
CA ALA A 60 3.74 12.37 -29.15
C ALA A 60 3.35 11.24 -28.18
N SER A 61 3.81 11.36 -26.94
CA SER A 61 3.61 10.36 -25.89
C SER A 61 3.20 10.99 -24.56
N SER A 62 2.50 10.22 -23.72
CA SER A 62 2.31 10.55 -22.30
C SER A 62 2.90 9.47 -21.42
N GLY A 63 3.36 9.88 -20.23
CA GLY A 63 3.66 9.00 -19.10
C GLY A 63 2.67 9.33 -17.99
N ASP A 64 1.70 8.44 -17.80
CA ASP A 64 0.61 8.58 -16.85
C ASP A 64 1.00 7.88 -15.55
N VAL A 65 1.06 8.63 -14.46
CA VAL A 65 1.53 8.14 -13.16
C VAL A 65 0.35 7.71 -12.30
N TYR A 66 0.44 6.50 -11.78
CA TYR A 66 -0.49 5.93 -10.82
C TYR A 66 0.26 5.59 -9.54
N VAL A 67 -0.33 5.92 -8.39
CA VAL A 67 0.23 5.59 -7.08
C VAL A 67 -0.86 4.91 -6.26
N ASP A 68 -0.55 3.72 -5.75
CA ASP A 68 -1.50 2.87 -5.02
C ASP A 68 -2.82 2.65 -5.80
N GLY A 69 -2.69 2.51 -7.13
CA GLY A 69 -3.83 2.39 -8.06
C GLY A 69 -4.57 3.68 -8.38
N THR A 70 -4.24 4.81 -7.73
CA THR A 70 -4.86 6.11 -7.98
C THR A 70 -4.11 6.87 -9.06
N TYR A 71 -4.83 7.44 -10.04
CA TYR A 71 -4.23 8.26 -11.09
C TYR A 71 -3.81 9.65 -10.55
N CYS A 72 -2.51 9.94 -10.56
CA CYS A 72 -1.95 11.16 -9.95
C CYS A 72 -1.63 12.27 -10.95
N GLY A 73 -1.68 11.99 -12.24
CA GLY A 73 -1.35 12.95 -13.28
C GLY A 73 -0.49 12.34 -14.37
N ALA A 74 -0.18 13.14 -15.38
CA ALA A 74 0.66 12.72 -16.48
C ALA A 74 1.52 13.89 -16.95
N THR A 75 2.69 13.57 -17.50
CA THR A 75 3.42 14.51 -18.36
C THR A 75 3.49 13.92 -19.77
N PHE A 76 3.77 14.78 -20.75
CA PHE A 76 3.79 14.38 -22.14
C PHE A 76 5.01 14.93 -22.88
N LEU A 77 5.35 14.26 -23.98
CA LEU A 77 6.30 14.69 -24.98
C LEU A 77 5.54 15.01 -26.27
N ARG A 78 5.86 16.15 -26.86
CA ARG A 78 5.45 16.46 -28.24
C ARG A 78 6.38 15.73 -29.20
N ASP A 79 5.89 15.48 -30.40
CA ASP A 79 6.69 14.96 -31.52
C ASP A 79 7.86 15.87 -31.90
N THR A 80 7.77 17.17 -31.60
CA THR A 80 8.84 18.16 -31.82
C THR A 80 9.95 18.15 -30.78
N VAL A 81 9.83 17.35 -29.71
CA VAL A 81 10.86 17.29 -28.66
C VAL A 81 12.10 16.56 -29.17
N ILE A 82 13.28 17.14 -28.95
CA ILE A 82 14.56 16.48 -29.20
C ILE A 82 14.81 15.45 -28.10
N LEU A 83 15.08 14.21 -28.50
CA LEU A 83 15.41 13.10 -27.59
C LEU A 83 16.95 13.00 -27.39
N PRO A 84 17.42 12.55 -26.21
CA PRO A 84 16.65 12.06 -25.07
C PRO A 84 15.99 13.19 -24.27
N ALA A 85 14.81 12.92 -23.71
CA ALA A 85 14.07 13.86 -22.88
C ALA A 85 13.69 13.23 -21.54
N VAL A 86 13.99 13.93 -20.44
CA VAL A 86 13.64 13.53 -19.08
C VAL A 86 12.34 14.21 -18.66
N ARG A 87 11.50 13.48 -17.94
CA ARG A 87 10.28 13.98 -17.29
C ARG A 87 10.21 13.49 -15.87
N THR A 88 9.54 14.29 -15.04
CA THR A 88 9.41 14.07 -13.61
C THR A 88 7.98 14.40 -13.19
N VAL A 89 7.43 13.59 -12.29
CA VAL A 89 6.19 13.85 -11.56
C VAL A 89 6.47 13.63 -10.09
N ASP A 90 6.41 14.70 -9.30
CA ASP A 90 6.77 14.73 -7.88
C ASP A 90 5.57 14.91 -6.95
N GLY A 91 4.36 14.99 -7.51
CA GLY A 91 3.13 15.11 -6.74
C GLY A 91 1.90 15.29 -7.62
N VAL A 92 0.83 15.75 -6.97
CA VAL A 92 -0.42 16.12 -7.63
C VAL A 92 -0.48 17.63 -7.76
N PHE A 93 -0.67 18.11 -8.98
CA PHE A 93 -0.79 19.53 -9.28
C PHE A 93 -2.25 20.00 -9.28
N SER A 94 -2.52 21.08 -8.54
CA SER A 94 -3.61 22.00 -8.80
C SER A 94 -3.15 23.11 -9.77
N GLU A 95 -3.93 24.19 -9.93
CA GLU A 95 -3.50 25.29 -10.81
C GLU A 95 -2.31 26.09 -10.28
N THR A 96 -2.20 26.23 -8.95
CA THR A 96 -1.24 27.13 -8.29
C THR A 96 -0.42 26.46 -7.20
N GLU A 97 -0.69 25.19 -6.93
CA GLU A 97 -0.04 24.44 -5.86
C GLU A 97 0.28 23.02 -6.31
N LEU A 98 1.42 22.53 -5.86
CA LEU A 98 1.85 21.14 -5.93
C LEU A 98 1.72 20.52 -4.54
N GLU A 99 1.06 19.38 -4.44
CA GLU A 99 1.08 18.54 -3.26
C GLU A 99 2.04 17.36 -3.49
N PRO A 100 3.25 17.36 -2.89
CA PRO A 100 4.26 16.34 -3.17
C PRO A 100 3.84 14.95 -2.69
N PHE A 101 4.29 13.90 -3.38
CA PHE A 101 4.12 12.54 -2.88
C PHE A 101 5.00 12.29 -1.67
N GLN A 102 4.45 11.60 -0.67
CA GLN A 102 5.16 11.22 0.55
C GLN A 102 4.76 9.83 0.99
N PHE A 103 5.74 8.99 1.32
CA PHE A 103 5.46 7.70 1.95
C PHE A 103 4.94 7.91 3.36
N SER A 104 3.85 7.24 3.72
CA SER A 104 3.24 7.32 5.04
C SER A 104 2.83 5.95 5.57
N SER A 105 2.54 5.89 6.86
CA SER A 105 2.02 4.66 7.46
C SER A 105 0.62 4.39 6.90
N LEU A 106 0.37 3.13 6.57
CA LEU A 106 -0.97 2.67 6.26
C LEU A 106 -1.85 2.82 7.52
N LYS A 107 -3.02 3.45 7.37
CA LYS A 107 -3.98 3.59 8.46
C LYS A 107 -4.84 2.33 8.51
N ILE A 108 -4.95 1.76 9.70
CA ILE A 108 -5.72 0.55 9.95
C ILE A 108 -6.85 0.90 10.91
N SER A 109 -8.06 0.41 10.64
CA SER A 109 -9.28 0.61 11.43
C SER A 109 -9.98 -0.73 11.69
N ASP A 110 -10.76 -0.82 12.77
CA ASP A 110 -11.58 -2.01 13.15
C ASP A 110 -13.03 -1.86 12.69
N ASP A 111 -13.29 -0.99 11.70
CA ASP A 111 -14.62 -0.76 11.15
C ASP A 111 -14.96 -1.79 10.06
N ASP A 112 -15.83 -2.75 10.40
CA ASP A 112 -16.32 -3.80 9.50
C ASP A 112 -16.96 -3.27 8.19
N SER A 113 -17.38 -1.99 8.15
CA SER A 113 -17.91 -1.39 6.92
C SER A 113 -16.85 -1.20 5.82
N LEU A 114 -15.57 -1.15 6.20
CA LEU A 114 -14.45 -1.02 5.28
C LEU A 114 -14.22 -2.31 4.47
N LEU A 115 -14.59 -3.48 5.00
CA LEU A 115 -14.43 -4.79 4.35
C LEU A 115 -15.12 -4.88 2.97
N LEU A 116 -16.21 -4.11 2.75
CA LEU A 116 -16.98 -4.12 1.50
C LEU A 116 -16.37 -3.23 0.40
N GLN A 117 -15.52 -2.26 0.74
CA GLN A 117 -14.82 -1.37 -0.22
C GLN A 117 -13.45 -1.92 -0.67
N GLU A 118 -12.98 -3.00 -0.03
CA GLU A 118 -11.59 -3.48 -0.11
C GLU A 118 -11.20 -4.18 -1.41
N SER A 119 -12.12 -4.84 -2.11
CA SER A 119 -11.75 -5.74 -3.22
C SER A 119 -11.06 -5.04 -4.41
N THR A 120 -11.28 -3.74 -4.59
CA THR A 120 -10.78 -3.00 -5.77
C THR A 120 -9.52 -2.19 -5.47
N ASN A 121 -9.32 -1.76 -4.23
CA ASN A 121 -8.25 -0.81 -3.86
C ASN A 121 -6.94 -1.48 -3.40
N LEU A 122 -6.98 -2.75 -2.97
CA LEU A 122 -5.82 -3.42 -2.39
C LEU A 122 -4.79 -3.95 -3.40
N THR A 123 -5.20 -4.25 -4.63
CA THR A 123 -4.34 -4.98 -5.58
C THR A 123 -3.10 -4.18 -5.99
N ASN A 124 -3.23 -2.86 -6.08
CA ASN A 124 -2.16 -1.96 -6.51
C ASN A 124 -1.55 -1.20 -5.33
N LEU A 125 -1.97 -1.47 -4.09
CA LEU A 125 -1.41 -0.83 -2.91
C LEU A 125 0.07 -1.21 -2.75
N GLY A 126 0.90 -0.22 -2.47
CA GLY A 126 2.34 -0.44 -2.41
C GLY A 126 3.00 -0.47 -3.79
N CYS A 127 2.37 0.11 -4.81
CA CYS A 127 2.89 0.19 -6.17
C CYS A 127 2.83 1.62 -6.71
N ILE A 128 3.90 2.03 -7.39
CA ILE A 128 3.98 3.24 -8.20
C ILE A 128 4.13 2.79 -9.65
N GLU A 129 3.23 3.23 -10.53
CA GLU A 129 3.20 2.79 -11.92
C GLU A 129 3.31 3.98 -12.89
N ILE A 130 4.03 3.78 -13.99
CA ILE A 130 4.06 4.70 -15.13
C ILE A 130 3.50 3.98 -16.33
N HIS A 131 2.40 4.47 -16.90
CA HIS A 131 1.76 3.89 -18.07
C HIS A 131 2.01 4.79 -19.27
N PHE A 132 2.66 4.25 -20.31
CA PHE A 132 2.97 5.00 -21.52
C PHE A 132 1.89 4.85 -22.59
N PHE A 133 1.45 5.96 -23.16
CA PHE A 133 0.48 5.99 -24.26
C PHE A 133 0.97 6.85 -25.41
N ARG A 134 0.53 6.52 -26.63
CA ARG A 134 0.52 7.50 -27.73
C ARG A 134 -0.61 8.48 -27.50
N VAL A 135 -0.39 9.76 -27.80
CA VAL A 135 -1.38 10.79 -27.52
C VAL A 135 -1.49 11.84 -28.61
N THR A 136 -2.64 12.49 -28.68
CA THR A 136 -2.80 13.81 -29.32
C THR A 136 -2.88 14.87 -28.24
N ILE A 137 -2.09 15.93 -28.39
CA ILE A 137 -2.04 17.05 -27.45
C ILE A 137 -2.79 18.22 -28.07
N GLY A 138 -3.89 18.62 -27.43
CA GLY A 138 -4.74 19.72 -27.83
C GLY A 138 -4.39 21.06 -27.18
N ALA A 139 -5.41 21.90 -27.01
CA ALA A 139 -5.28 23.24 -26.46
C ALA A 139 -4.95 23.24 -24.96
N ARG A 140 -4.47 24.39 -24.48
CA ARG A 140 -4.27 24.65 -23.04
C ARG A 140 -5.62 24.57 -22.32
N THR A 141 -5.62 23.99 -21.13
CA THR A 141 -6.80 23.85 -20.26
C THR A 141 -6.45 24.25 -18.83
N THR A 142 -7.45 24.24 -17.95
CA THR A 142 -7.33 24.37 -16.50
C THR A 142 -7.16 23.00 -15.84
N SER A 143 -6.58 22.99 -14.64
CA SER A 143 -6.50 21.76 -13.83
C SER A 143 -7.82 21.50 -13.12
N THR A 144 -8.06 20.23 -12.82
CA THR A 144 -9.03 19.87 -11.77
C THR A 144 -8.22 19.41 -10.57
N ALA A 145 -8.45 20.01 -9.41
CA ALA A 145 -7.80 19.59 -8.18
C ALA A 145 -8.10 18.11 -7.94
N ARG A 146 -7.04 17.32 -7.76
CA ARG A 146 -7.15 15.89 -7.46
C ARG A 146 -6.63 15.64 -6.07
N LYS A 147 -7.19 14.64 -5.41
CA LYS A 147 -6.76 14.20 -4.09
C LYS A 147 -6.43 12.72 -4.19
N LEU A 148 -5.38 12.29 -3.52
CA LEU A 148 -5.22 10.89 -3.20
C LEU A 148 -6.28 10.54 -2.13
N PRO A 149 -7.07 9.47 -2.32
CA PRO A 149 -7.97 9.02 -1.28
C PRO A 149 -7.14 8.60 -0.06
N ALA A 150 -7.51 9.05 1.13
CA ALA A 150 -6.96 8.48 2.34
C ALA A 150 -7.43 7.03 2.42
N LEU A 151 -6.51 6.08 2.26
CA LEU A 151 -6.86 4.67 2.36
C LEU A 151 -6.78 4.24 3.83
N GLU A 152 -7.94 3.88 4.38
CA GLU A 152 -8.07 3.21 5.67
C GLU A 152 -8.49 1.76 5.40
N LEU A 153 -7.72 0.81 5.91
CA LEU A 153 -7.99 -0.62 5.73
C LEU A 153 -8.45 -1.26 7.02
N HIS A 154 -9.23 -2.34 6.91
CA HIS A 154 -9.61 -3.11 8.06
C HIS A 154 -8.42 -3.90 8.67
N GLU A 155 -8.38 -4.08 9.99
CA GLU A 155 -7.33 -4.83 10.70
C GLU A 155 -7.15 -6.27 10.22
N GLN A 156 -8.23 -6.89 9.72
CA GLN A 156 -8.19 -8.27 9.21
C GLN A 156 -7.49 -8.37 7.86
N THR A 157 -7.23 -7.24 7.20
CA THR A 157 -6.66 -7.17 5.84
C THR A 157 -5.15 -6.98 5.87
N LYS A 158 -4.48 -7.41 6.96
CA LYS A 158 -3.01 -7.50 7.14
C LYS A 158 -2.36 -8.37 6.06
N LYS A 159 -2.30 -7.87 4.84
CA LYS A 159 -1.37 -8.31 3.80
C LYS A 159 -0.05 -7.59 4.03
N ALA A 160 1.01 -8.03 3.35
CA ALA A 160 2.40 -7.59 3.52
C ALA A 160 2.70 -6.10 3.21
N VAL A 161 1.70 -5.21 3.29
CA VAL A 161 1.81 -3.78 2.98
C VAL A 161 1.48 -3.00 4.25
N THR A 162 2.49 -2.31 4.78
CA THR A 162 2.40 -1.50 6.02
C THR A 162 2.48 0.00 5.76
N GLN A 163 2.73 0.39 4.51
CA GLN A 163 2.91 1.76 4.06
C GLN A 163 1.97 2.06 2.91
N GLN A 164 1.65 3.34 2.76
CA GLN A 164 0.90 3.90 1.64
C GLN A 164 1.57 5.19 1.18
N VAL A 165 1.05 5.81 0.13
CA VAL A 165 1.42 7.19 -0.24
C VAL A 165 0.32 8.16 0.18
N GLN A 166 0.73 9.28 0.76
CA GLN A 166 -0.11 10.44 0.99
C GLN A 166 0.43 11.66 0.23
N LEU A 167 -0.36 12.72 0.25
CA LEU A 167 0.03 14.04 -0.22
C LEU A 167 0.61 14.84 0.95
N ALA A 168 1.85 15.32 0.80
CA ALA A 168 2.48 16.25 1.72
C ALA A 168 1.86 17.65 1.62
N LYS A 169 2.31 18.57 2.48
CA LYS A 169 1.83 19.95 2.48
C LYS A 169 2.03 20.60 1.11
N ALA A 170 0.96 21.19 0.59
CA ALA A 170 0.95 21.96 -0.64
C ALA A 170 2.04 23.05 -0.65
N ILE A 171 2.74 23.17 -1.77
CA ILE A 171 3.72 24.21 -2.05
C ILE A 171 3.31 25.01 -3.28
N PRO A 172 3.56 26.33 -3.34
CA PRO A 172 3.26 27.12 -4.53
C PRO A 172 4.01 26.60 -5.76
N ALA A 173 3.27 26.34 -6.84
CA ALA A 173 3.82 25.88 -8.11
C ALA A 173 2.87 26.24 -9.26
N GLU A 174 3.42 26.69 -10.39
CA GLU A 174 2.63 26.98 -11.58
C GLU A 174 2.89 25.91 -12.65
N GLU A 175 1.83 25.27 -13.14
CA GLU A 175 1.91 24.27 -14.19
C GLU A 175 0.94 24.55 -15.34
N LYS A 176 1.30 24.15 -16.56
CA LYS A 176 0.46 24.34 -17.75
C LYS A 176 -0.24 23.05 -18.13
N PHE A 177 -1.56 23.05 -18.02
CA PHE A 177 -2.38 21.91 -18.39
C PHE A 177 -2.78 21.96 -19.87
N TYR A 178 -2.87 20.79 -20.49
CA TYR A 178 -3.31 20.62 -21.87
C TYR A 178 -4.33 19.50 -21.95
N HIS A 179 -5.25 19.61 -22.89
CA HIS A 179 -6.12 18.49 -23.23
C HIS A 179 -5.30 17.40 -23.93
N VAL A 180 -5.23 16.21 -23.35
CA VAL A 180 -4.46 15.08 -23.89
C VAL A 180 -5.40 13.91 -24.14
N VAL A 181 -5.39 13.39 -25.37
CA VAL A 181 -6.24 12.26 -25.79
C VAL A 181 -5.36 11.04 -26.09
N ARG A 182 -5.61 9.92 -25.40
CA ARG A 182 -4.92 8.65 -25.65
C ARG A 182 -5.31 8.08 -27.02
N GLN A 183 -4.32 7.66 -27.78
CA GLN A 183 -4.47 6.99 -29.08
C GLN A 183 -4.19 5.49 -28.92
N GLY A 184 -5.23 4.74 -28.53
CA GLY A 184 -5.15 3.29 -28.39
C GLY A 184 -4.66 2.81 -27.01
N PRO A 185 -4.21 1.54 -26.92
CA PRO A 185 -3.89 0.90 -25.64
C PRO A 185 -2.57 1.39 -25.05
N CYS A 186 -2.34 1.03 -23.78
CA CYS A 186 -1.05 1.23 -23.12
C CYS A 186 0.05 0.48 -23.88
N ILE A 187 1.19 1.14 -24.07
CA ILE A 187 2.30 0.64 -24.88
C ILE A 187 3.33 -0.07 -24.01
N LEU A 188 3.57 0.46 -22.81
CA LEU A 188 4.60 0.02 -21.87
C LEU A 188 4.23 0.47 -20.47
N LYS A 189 4.54 -0.35 -19.47
CA LYS A 189 4.42 0.00 -18.06
C LYS A 189 5.74 -0.17 -17.32
N PHE A 190 6.00 0.73 -16.38
CA PHE A 190 6.96 0.50 -15.31
C PHE A 190 6.20 0.39 -14.00
N VAL A 191 6.56 -0.59 -13.17
CA VAL A 191 5.93 -0.86 -11.88
C VAL A 191 7.02 -0.91 -10.81
N PHE A 192 7.03 0.08 -9.93
CA PHE A 192 7.90 0.15 -8.77
C PHE A 192 7.12 -0.30 -7.55
N ARG A 193 7.42 -1.49 -7.02
CA ARG A 193 6.84 -2.01 -5.80
C ARG A 193 7.66 -1.49 -4.62
N TYR A 194 7.05 -0.69 -3.74
CA TYR A 194 7.78 -0.05 -2.65
C TYR A 194 7.51 -0.74 -1.31
N ARG A 195 8.55 -1.08 -0.54
CA ARG A 195 8.41 -1.64 0.81
C ARG A 195 9.56 -1.16 1.71
N PRO A 196 9.38 -1.16 3.04
CA PRO A 196 10.51 -0.94 3.95
C PRO A 196 11.67 -1.87 3.62
N ILE A 197 12.90 -1.36 3.68
CA ILE A 197 14.11 -2.15 3.33
C ILE A 197 14.19 -3.45 4.13
N ASP A 198 13.79 -3.45 5.40
CA ASP A 198 13.80 -4.65 6.23
C ASP A 198 12.80 -5.72 5.77
N VAL A 199 11.67 -5.31 5.18
CA VAL A 199 10.72 -6.24 4.55
C VAL A 199 11.31 -6.82 3.27
N LEU A 200 11.98 -6.01 2.46
CA LEU A 200 12.67 -6.50 1.27
C LEU A 200 13.78 -7.50 1.62
N ARG A 201 14.56 -7.24 2.68
CA ARG A 201 15.58 -8.14 3.19
C ARG A 201 15.00 -9.44 3.74
N ALA A 202 13.95 -9.36 4.55
CA ALA A 202 13.28 -10.53 5.10
C ALA A 202 12.72 -11.45 4.02
N ASN A 203 12.30 -10.88 2.89
CA ASN A 203 11.80 -11.61 1.73
C ASN A 203 12.91 -12.08 0.77
N GLY A 204 14.19 -11.79 1.07
CA GLY A 204 15.33 -12.16 0.22
C GLY A 204 15.47 -11.35 -1.07
N ILE A 205 14.78 -10.21 -1.17
CA ILE A 205 14.81 -9.30 -2.34
C ILE A 205 16.02 -8.37 -2.26
N ALA A 206 16.32 -7.86 -1.06
CA ALA A 206 17.47 -6.99 -0.81
C ALA A 206 18.56 -7.70 -0.01
N PRO A 207 19.86 -7.34 -0.17
CA PRO A 207 20.95 -7.94 0.59
C PRO A 207 20.78 -7.76 2.11
N PRO A 208 21.12 -8.78 2.93
CA PRO A 208 21.18 -8.64 4.38
C PRO A 208 22.10 -7.50 4.79
N LEU A 209 21.83 -6.86 5.93
CA LEU A 209 22.75 -5.89 6.52
C LEU A 209 24.13 -6.53 6.62
N GLU A 210 25.12 -5.94 5.94
CA GLU A 210 26.52 -6.29 6.19
C GLU A 210 26.79 -5.98 7.66
N ARG A 211 26.98 -7.02 8.47
CA ARG A 211 27.57 -6.84 9.79
C ARG A 211 28.95 -6.31 9.51
N SER A 212 29.18 -5.02 9.73
CA SER A 212 30.50 -4.43 9.59
C SER A 212 31.47 -5.32 10.35
N ALA A 213 32.36 -6.00 9.64
CA ALA A 213 33.49 -6.65 10.27
C ALA A 213 34.20 -5.55 11.06
N SER A 214 34.17 -5.67 12.39
CA SER A 214 35.08 -4.96 13.28
C SER A 214 36.48 -5.07 12.67
N PRO A 215 37.30 -3.99 12.68
CA PRO A 215 38.63 -4.06 12.09
C PRO A 215 39.38 -5.21 12.73
N SER A 216 39.69 -6.23 11.93
CA SER A 216 40.49 -7.37 12.31
C SER A 216 41.85 -6.86 12.79
N ALA A 217 42.12 -6.99 14.08
CA ALA A 217 43.47 -7.01 14.59
C ALA A 217 44.22 -8.20 13.96
N ASP A 218 45.48 -7.98 13.63
CA ASP A 218 46.39 -8.85 12.88
C ASP A 218 46.40 -10.34 13.30
N PRO A 219 46.73 -11.26 12.37
CA PRO A 219 46.84 -12.68 12.65
C PRO A 219 48.25 -13.03 13.16
N GLN A 220 48.40 -13.34 14.44
CA GLN A 220 49.50 -14.19 14.90
C GLN A 220 49.05 -15.22 15.96
N SER A 221 49.35 -16.47 15.60
CA SER A 221 49.60 -17.66 16.43
C SER A 221 48.47 -18.24 17.29
N ASP A 222 48.05 -19.44 16.86
CA ASP A 222 47.69 -20.64 17.62
C ASP A 222 47.82 -20.57 19.15
N GLU A 223 46.71 -20.84 19.85
CA GLU A 223 46.68 -21.73 21.02
C GLU A 223 45.24 -22.10 21.38
N GLU A 224 45.01 -23.41 21.59
CA GLU A 224 43.76 -24.02 22.02
C GLU A 224 43.29 -23.44 23.36
N ASN A 225 42.01 -23.03 23.46
CA ASN A 225 41.30 -23.10 24.73
C ASN A 225 39.78 -23.09 24.55
N GLU A 226 39.15 -24.24 24.80
CA GLU A 226 37.74 -24.32 25.18
C GLU A 226 37.50 -23.39 26.38
N SER A 227 36.77 -22.29 26.17
CA SER A 227 36.09 -21.65 27.28
C SER A 227 34.67 -21.27 26.86
N ASN A 228 33.75 -22.04 27.41
CA ASN A 228 32.32 -21.80 27.45
C ASN A 228 32.09 -20.45 28.15
N ARG A 229 31.98 -19.36 27.38
CA ARG A 229 31.47 -18.08 27.89
C ARG A 229 30.02 -17.98 27.45
N GLU A 230 29.14 -18.43 28.35
CA GLU A 230 27.73 -18.06 28.30
C GLU A 230 27.65 -16.54 28.36
N ASP A 231 27.27 -15.94 27.25
CA ASP A 231 26.97 -14.52 27.16
C ASP A 231 25.87 -14.22 28.20
N PRO A 232 26.08 -13.30 29.18
CA PRO A 232 25.08 -13.02 30.22
C PRO A 232 23.73 -12.58 29.62
N ASP A 233 23.74 -12.06 28.40
CA ASP A 233 22.55 -11.68 27.66
C ASP A 233 21.79 -12.88 27.07
N ILE A 234 22.45 -13.99 26.73
CA ILE A 234 21.80 -15.22 26.22
C ILE A 234 21.08 -15.95 27.37
N ALA A 235 21.67 -15.98 28.56
CA ALA A 235 21.04 -16.55 29.74
C ALA A 235 19.79 -15.75 30.16
N GLU A 236 19.85 -14.42 30.05
CA GLU A 236 18.70 -13.56 30.36
C GLU A 236 17.60 -13.66 29.30
N VAL A 237 17.95 -13.76 28.00
CA VAL A 237 16.97 -14.01 26.92
C VAL A 237 16.24 -15.34 27.12
N LYS A 238 16.96 -16.41 27.45
CA LYS A 238 16.36 -17.72 27.71
C LYS A 238 15.42 -17.70 28.92
N ARG A 239 15.80 -16.99 29.98
CA ARG A 239 14.97 -16.80 31.18
C ARG A 239 13.71 -15.99 30.88
N LEU A 240 13.79 -14.98 30.04
CA LEU A 240 12.64 -14.17 29.61
C LEU A 240 11.67 -14.98 28.74
N GLU A 241 12.17 -15.83 27.85
CA GLU A 241 11.35 -16.75 27.04
C GLU A 241 10.59 -17.76 27.90
N GLU A 242 11.24 -18.35 28.90
CA GLU A 242 10.60 -19.27 29.84
C GLU A 242 9.49 -18.58 30.66
N GLN A 243 9.73 -17.34 31.11
CA GLN A 243 8.71 -16.55 31.82
C GLN A 243 7.51 -16.21 30.93
N LEU A 244 7.75 -15.88 29.66
CA LEU A 244 6.71 -15.52 28.70
C LEU A 244 5.85 -16.74 28.34
N ASN A 245 6.46 -17.91 28.19
CA ASN A 245 5.73 -19.17 27.99
C ASN A 245 4.92 -19.58 29.23
N ALA A 246 5.45 -19.42 30.44
CA ALA A 246 4.72 -19.69 31.67
C ALA A 246 3.52 -18.72 31.87
N ALA A 247 3.70 -17.45 31.51
CA ALA A 247 2.62 -16.46 31.54
C ALA A 247 1.50 -16.78 30.53
N ARG A 248 1.87 -17.17 29.30
CA ARG A 248 0.92 -17.62 28.27
C ARG A 248 0.14 -18.86 28.72
N ALA A 249 0.79 -19.85 29.32
CA ALA A 249 0.13 -21.04 29.85
C ALA A 249 -0.87 -20.70 30.96
N ARG A 250 -0.55 -19.74 31.84
CA ARG A 250 -1.46 -19.25 32.90
C ARG A 250 -2.67 -18.49 32.37
N VAL A 251 -2.52 -17.76 31.26
CA VAL A 251 -3.65 -17.08 30.61
C VAL A 251 -4.55 -18.09 29.90
N ALA A 252 -3.95 -19.09 29.23
CA ALA A 252 -4.68 -20.18 28.60
C ALA A 252 -5.48 -21.02 29.62
N SER A 253 -4.90 -21.35 30.78
CA SER A 253 -5.61 -22.10 31.82
C SER A 253 -6.79 -21.31 32.42
N LYS A 254 -6.67 -19.98 32.56
CA LYS A 254 -7.76 -19.11 33.03
C LYS A 254 -8.94 -18.98 32.04
N GLN A 255 -8.75 -19.28 30.76
CA GLN A 255 -9.84 -19.28 29.78
C GLN A 255 -10.61 -20.62 29.75
N VAL A 256 -10.02 -21.71 30.23
CA VAL A 256 -10.66 -23.05 30.26
C VAL A 256 -11.66 -23.21 31.42
N ASP A 257 -11.47 -22.48 32.53
CA ASP A 257 -12.35 -22.55 33.71
C ASP A 257 -13.69 -21.80 33.56
N LYS A 258 -13.94 -21.11 32.44
CA LYS A 258 -15.23 -20.48 32.12
C LYS A 258 -15.98 -21.26 31.05
N LYS A 259 -16.36 -22.51 31.32
CA LYS A 259 -17.43 -23.18 30.54
C LYS A 259 -18.82 -22.75 31.07
N PRO A 260 -19.74 -22.27 30.21
CA PRO A 260 -21.11 -21.97 30.60
C PRO A 260 -21.90 -23.26 30.88
N ARG A 261 -22.57 -23.31 32.04
CA ARG A 261 -23.54 -24.37 32.40
C ARG A 261 -24.77 -24.27 31.50
N ILE A 262 -24.91 -25.21 30.57
CA ILE A 262 -26.17 -25.47 29.85
C ILE A 262 -27.13 -26.13 30.85
N LYS A 263 -28.27 -25.48 31.09
CA LYS A 263 -29.38 -25.99 31.91
C LYS A 263 -30.17 -26.99 31.08
N SER A 264 -30.21 -28.25 31.51
CA SER A 264 -31.01 -29.31 30.92
C SER A 264 -32.51 -29.06 31.12
N GLU A 265 -33.26 -29.37 30.08
CA GLU A 265 -34.71 -29.31 29.90
C GLU A 265 -35.46 -30.30 30.83
N PRO A 266 -36.67 -29.98 31.33
CA PRO A 266 -37.50 -30.93 32.09
C PRO A 266 -38.41 -31.77 31.17
N GLU A 267 -38.51 -33.08 31.46
CA GLU A 267 -39.42 -34.02 30.79
C GLU A 267 -40.91 -33.88 31.23
N PRO A 268 -41.87 -34.72 30.77
CA PRO A 268 -43.02 -34.28 29.99
C PRO A 268 -44.31 -34.27 30.81
N ILE A 269 -45.30 -33.45 30.39
CA ILE A 269 -46.66 -33.53 30.93
C ILE A 269 -47.60 -33.91 29.79
N ASP A 270 -48.01 -35.18 29.80
CA ASP A 270 -49.17 -35.71 29.09
C ASP A 270 -50.42 -35.47 29.94
N LEU A 271 -51.36 -34.67 29.43
CA LEU A 271 -52.73 -34.58 29.93
C LEU A 271 -53.69 -34.34 28.76
N THR A 272 -54.17 -35.45 28.22
CA THR A 272 -55.44 -35.57 27.51
C THR A 272 -56.58 -34.89 28.29
N GLY A 273 -57.34 -34.01 27.63
CA GLY A 273 -58.53 -33.38 28.22
C GLY A 273 -59.21 -32.34 27.31
N ASP A 274 -60.44 -32.63 26.92
CA ASP A 274 -61.34 -31.88 26.02
C ASP A 274 -61.69 -30.44 26.45
N ALA A 275 -61.63 -29.51 25.46
CA ALA A 275 -62.49 -28.34 25.18
C ALA A 275 -62.71 -27.22 26.25
N PRO A 276 -63.30 -26.03 25.92
CA PRO A 276 -63.55 -25.36 24.63
C PRO A 276 -63.03 -23.89 24.53
N VAL A 277 -63.09 -23.36 23.31
CA VAL A 277 -62.87 -21.98 22.85
C VAL A 277 -63.63 -20.91 23.65
N ARG A 278 -63.02 -19.73 23.90
CA ARG A 278 -63.66 -18.38 23.93
C ARG A 278 -62.64 -17.21 23.88
N PRO A 279 -63.07 -15.99 23.49
CA PRO A 279 -62.31 -15.05 22.67
C PRO A 279 -61.59 -13.95 23.47
N PHE A 280 -60.48 -13.41 22.93
CA PHE A 280 -59.90 -12.17 23.45
C PHE A 280 -60.54 -10.93 22.82
N LYS A 281 -61.17 -10.14 23.70
CA LYS A 281 -61.73 -8.81 23.45
C LYS A 281 -60.62 -7.76 23.30
N ARG A 282 -60.90 -6.84 22.38
CA ARG A 282 -60.26 -5.54 22.13
C ARG A 282 -60.21 -4.69 23.41
N LEU A 283 -59.07 -4.03 23.70
CA LEU A 283 -59.02 -2.84 24.55
C LEU A 283 -58.32 -1.69 23.81
N LYS A 284 -58.93 -0.51 23.90
CA LYS A 284 -58.65 0.74 23.20
C LYS A 284 -57.92 1.70 24.16
N ARG A 285 -56.92 2.45 23.67
CA ARG A 285 -56.42 3.76 24.15
C ARG A 285 -55.71 4.40 22.96
N GLU A 286 -56.24 5.41 22.26
CA GLU A 286 -56.49 6.83 22.56
C GLU A 286 -55.25 7.70 22.85
N GLY A 287 -55.16 8.80 22.06
CA GLY A 287 -54.20 9.91 22.11
C GLY A 287 -52.99 9.68 21.19
N GLY A 288 -52.73 10.41 20.10
CA GLY A 288 -53.10 11.75 19.60
C GLY A 288 -51.89 12.19 18.76
N GLY A 289 -52.03 12.40 17.45
CA GLY A 289 -51.88 13.70 16.76
C GLY A 289 -50.43 14.22 16.78
N GLU A 290 -49.75 14.59 15.70
CA GLU A 290 -50.18 15.00 14.36
C GLU A 290 -48.94 15.01 13.44
N ILE A 291 -49.21 14.84 12.14
CA ILE A 291 -48.26 14.76 11.03
C ILE A 291 -48.09 16.19 10.47
N ILE A 292 -46.86 16.60 10.17
CA ILE A 292 -46.60 17.76 9.31
C ILE A 292 -46.10 17.26 7.96
N ASP A 293 -46.87 17.57 6.94
CA ASP A 293 -46.62 17.26 5.53
C ASP A 293 -45.76 18.35 4.90
N LEU A 294 -44.93 17.93 3.95
CA LEU A 294 -44.01 18.75 3.18
C LEU A 294 -44.77 19.54 2.11
N THR A 295 -44.45 20.83 2.00
CA THR A 295 -44.64 21.62 0.78
C THR A 295 -43.29 22.15 0.33
#